data_AF-A0AAN8LPF2-F1
#
_entry.id   AF-A0AAN8LPF2-F1
#
_cell.length_a   1.000
_cell.length_b   1.000
_cell.length_c   1.000
_cell.angle_alpha   90.00
_cell.angle_beta   90.00
_cell.angle_gamma   90.00
#
_symmetry.space_group_name_H-M   'P 1'
#
loop_
_entity.id
_entity.type
_entity.pdbx_description
1 polymer ?
#
loop_
_entity_poly.entity_id
_entity_poly.type
_entity_poly.pdbx_seq_one_letter_code
_entity_poly.pdbx_strand_id
1 'polypeptide(L)'
;MQKNYPPDFKYQDFAPQFTAESFDAKEWTDIIASSGAKYIVLTTKHHEGFTLWGSENSWNWKAVDVGPKRDLVGEVAGALRAHSDLHLGLYHFLFEWINPLFTQDAANLFTTTKMLPELYEIINKYKPELL
;
A
#
# COMPACT_ATOMS: atom_id res chain seq x y z
N MET A 1 9.68 15.62 14.84
CA MET A 1 8.27 15.91 15.11
C MET A 1 8.07 17.25 15.80
N GLN A 2 8.61 17.46 17.00
CA GLN A 2 8.31 18.63 17.86
C GLN A 2 8.51 20.03 17.25
N LYS A 3 9.38 20.19 16.23
CA LYS A 3 9.58 21.47 15.54
C LYS A 3 8.45 21.83 14.59
N ASN A 4 7.82 20.84 13.96
CA ASN A 4 6.93 21.03 12.81
C ASN A 4 5.49 20.56 13.07
N TYR A 5 5.24 19.85 14.18
CA TYR A 5 3.94 19.30 14.53
C TYR A 5 3.58 19.64 15.99
N PRO A 6 2.28 19.76 16.31
CA PRO A 6 1.83 20.03 17.68
C PRO A 6 2.41 19.05 18.72
N PRO A 7 2.47 19.44 20.00
CA PRO A 7 2.74 18.51 21.08
C PRO A 7 1.84 17.26 20.98
N ASP A 8 2.38 16.10 21.34
CA ASP A 8 1.71 14.80 21.33
C ASP A 8 1.27 14.25 19.96
N PHE A 9 1.68 14.88 18.85
CA PHE A 9 1.40 14.37 17.50
C PHE A 9 2.13 13.03 17.23
N LYS A 10 1.36 12.02 16.84
CA LYS A 10 1.81 10.65 16.57
C LYS A 10 1.87 10.38 15.06
N TYR A 11 2.58 9.33 14.66
CA TYR A 11 2.68 8.94 13.25
C TYR A 11 1.31 8.59 12.64
N GLN A 12 0.42 7.99 13.44
CA GLN A 12 -0.93 7.63 13.01
C GLN A 12 -1.79 8.83 12.64
N ASP A 13 -1.48 10.02 13.16
CA ASP A 13 -2.22 11.25 12.87
C ASP A 13 -1.96 11.75 11.43
N PHE A 14 -0.99 11.16 10.71
CA PHE A 14 -0.80 11.40 9.28
C PHE A 14 -1.79 10.65 8.39
N ALA A 15 -2.32 9.51 8.84
CA ALA A 15 -3.24 8.71 8.02
C ALA A 15 -4.46 9.51 7.52
N PRO A 16 -5.18 10.29 8.34
CA PRO A 16 -6.29 11.12 7.83
C PRO A 16 -5.83 12.30 6.96
N GLN A 17 -4.57 12.71 7.03
CA GLN A 17 -4.01 13.80 6.22
C GLN A 17 -3.53 13.32 4.85
N PHE A 18 -3.25 12.03 4.69
CA PHE A 18 -2.94 11.44 3.40
C PHE A 18 -4.22 11.29 2.58
N THR A 19 -4.64 12.32 1.86
CA THR A 19 -5.90 12.32 1.09
C THR A 19 -5.72 11.86 -0.36
N ALA A 20 -4.50 11.92 -0.89
CA ALA A 20 -4.21 11.70 -2.31
C ALA A 20 -5.12 12.54 -3.24
N GLU A 21 -5.37 13.80 -2.86
CA GLU A 21 -6.36 14.67 -3.52
C GLU A 21 -6.09 14.89 -5.01
N SER A 22 -4.83 15.09 -5.40
CA SER A 22 -4.42 15.27 -6.80
C SER A 22 -3.90 13.98 -7.45
N PHE A 23 -4.10 12.82 -6.82
CA PHE A 23 -3.62 11.56 -7.38
C PHE A 23 -4.56 11.07 -8.49
N ASP A 24 -3.99 10.93 -9.69
CA ASP A 24 -4.59 10.29 -10.85
C ASP A 24 -3.69 9.15 -11.34
N ALA A 25 -4.23 7.93 -11.31
CA ALA A 25 -3.49 6.74 -11.71
C ALA A 25 -3.13 6.74 -13.19
N LYS A 26 -4.00 7.28 -14.07
CA LYS A 26 -3.75 7.33 -15.51
C LYS A 26 -2.62 8.31 -15.82
N GLU A 27 -2.61 9.48 -15.19
CA GLU A 27 -1.53 10.46 -15.36
C GLU A 27 -0.18 9.85 -14.97
N TRP A 28 -0.13 9.12 -13.85
CA TRP A 28 1.08 8.41 -13.44
C TRP A 28 1.51 7.38 -14.48
N THR A 29 0.61 6.55 -14.98
CA THR A 29 0.95 5.53 -15.98
C THR A 29 1.41 6.13 -17.30
N ASP A 30 0.79 7.24 -17.74
CA ASP A 30 1.17 7.95 -18.95
C ASP A 30 2.60 8.53 -18.82
N ILE A 31 2.90 9.18 -17.69
CA ILE A 31 4.23 9.73 -17.42
C ILE A 31 5.28 8.61 -17.40
N ILE A 32 5.01 7.51 -16.69
CA ILE A 32 5.96 6.40 -16.56
C ILE A 32 6.18 5.74 -17.93
N ALA A 33 5.12 5.51 -18.71
CA ALA A 33 5.26 4.93 -20.05
C ALA A 33 6.06 5.86 -20.97
N SER A 34 5.79 7.17 -20.91
CA SER A 34 6.51 8.17 -21.71
C SER A 34 8.00 8.28 -21.36
N SER A 35 8.38 7.92 -20.13
CA SER A 35 9.79 7.91 -19.69
C SER A 35 10.63 6.82 -20.36
N GLY A 36 9.99 5.85 -21.05
CA GLY A 36 10.64 4.68 -21.64
C GLY A 36 10.79 3.51 -20.69
N ALA A 37 10.34 3.64 -19.43
CA ALA A 37 10.26 2.54 -18.49
C ALA A 37 9.40 1.39 -19.04
N LYS A 38 9.65 0.18 -18.52
CA LYS A 38 8.93 -1.04 -18.92
C LYS A 38 8.11 -1.67 -17.80
N TYR A 39 8.30 -1.21 -16.57
CA TYR A 39 7.54 -1.68 -15.42
C TYR A 39 7.51 -0.59 -14.35
N ILE A 40 6.55 -0.69 -13.44
CA ILE A 40 6.47 0.08 -12.20
C ILE A 40 6.42 -0.89 -11.03
N VAL A 41 7.05 -0.56 -9.90
CA VAL A 41 6.89 -1.31 -8.64
C VAL A 41 6.24 -0.40 -7.61
N LEU A 42 4.96 -0.61 -7.33
CA LEU A 42 4.21 0.20 -6.37
C LEU A 42 4.31 -0.41 -4.97
N THR A 43 4.66 0.41 -3.98
CA THR A 43 4.59 0.05 -2.56
C THR A 43 3.14 -0.19 -2.16
N THR A 44 2.76 -1.44 -1.94
CA THR A 44 1.43 -1.81 -1.45
C THR A 44 1.33 -1.57 0.05
N LYS A 45 2.37 -1.98 0.79
CA LYS A 45 2.53 -1.83 2.24
C LYS A 45 4.01 -1.68 2.55
N HIS A 46 4.37 -0.75 3.41
CA HIS A 46 5.73 -0.56 3.90
C HIS A 46 5.81 -0.88 5.40
N HIS A 47 6.92 -0.55 6.06
CA HIS A 47 7.21 -0.97 7.42
C HIS A 47 6.18 -0.51 8.48
N GLU A 48 5.48 0.59 8.23
CA GLU A 48 4.43 1.11 9.09
C GLU A 48 3.15 0.27 9.06
N GLY A 49 3.02 -0.65 8.10
CA GLY A 49 1.89 -1.56 7.99
C GLY A 49 0.64 -0.98 7.33
N PHE A 50 0.69 0.24 6.80
CA PHE A 50 -0.45 0.87 6.15
C PHE A 50 -0.62 0.32 4.74
N THR A 51 -1.77 -0.30 4.46
CA THR A 51 -2.03 -0.86 3.12
C THR A 51 -2.67 0.17 2.20
N LEU A 52 -2.12 0.34 1.00
CA LEU A 52 -2.69 1.20 -0.05
C LEU A 52 -3.90 0.61 -0.76
N TRP A 53 -4.37 -0.55 -0.30
CA TRP A 53 -5.59 -1.21 -0.75
C TRP A 53 -6.51 -1.60 0.41
N GLY A 54 -7.71 -2.05 0.06
CA GLY A 54 -8.70 -2.59 0.99
C GLY A 54 -8.35 -3.99 1.50
N SER A 55 -7.31 -4.16 2.32
CA SER A 55 -7.00 -5.46 2.93
C SER A 55 -7.98 -5.83 4.04
N GLU A 56 -8.41 -7.09 4.09
CA GLU A 56 -9.26 -7.61 5.17
C GLU A 56 -8.48 -7.75 6.49
N ASN A 57 -7.15 -7.86 6.39
CA ASN A 57 -6.25 -8.11 7.51
C ASN A 57 -5.62 -6.83 8.09
N SER A 58 -5.93 -5.65 7.53
CA SER A 58 -5.46 -4.34 8.00
C SER A 58 -6.64 -3.46 8.47
N TRP A 59 -7.16 -3.78 9.66
CA TRP A 59 -8.31 -3.09 10.25
C TRP A 59 -7.98 -1.62 10.57
N ASN A 60 -8.76 -0.66 10.05
CA ASN A 60 -8.63 0.79 10.26
C ASN A 60 -7.24 1.40 9.98
N TRP A 61 -6.36 0.65 9.32
CA TRP A 61 -4.99 1.07 8.98
C TRP A 61 -4.71 0.81 7.50
N LYS A 62 -5.61 1.32 6.66
CA LYS A 62 -5.61 1.15 5.21
C LYS A 62 -6.23 2.33 4.47
N ALA A 63 -5.79 2.57 3.24
CA ALA A 63 -6.21 3.72 2.42
C ALA A 63 -7.73 3.78 2.16
N VAL A 64 -8.40 2.62 2.09
CA VAL A 64 -9.86 2.55 1.91
C VAL A 64 -10.61 2.99 3.17
N ASP A 65 -10.04 2.76 4.36
CA ASP A 65 -10.68 3.08 5.64
C ASP A 65 -10.34 4.48 6.14
N VAL A 66 -9.17 5.04 5.81
CA VAL A 66 -8.70 6.34 6.31
C VAL A 66 -7.80 7.02 5.27
N GLY A 67 -7.86 8.35 5.23
CA GLY A 67 -7.12 9.14 4.26
C GLY A 67 -7.82 9.14 2.89
N PRO A 68 -7.28 8.46 1.85
CA PRO A 68 -7.78 8.62 0.47
C PRO A 68 -9.17 8.05 0.22
N LYS A 69 -9.65 7.11 1.06
CA LYS A 69 -10.89 6.34 0.86
C LYS A 69 -10.95 5.63 -0.50
N ARG A 70 -9.79 5.21 -0.98
CA ARG A 70 -9.57 4.70 -2.34
C ARG A 70 -8.66 3.47 -2.31
N ASP A 71 -8.86 2.59 -3.29
CA ASP A 71 -7.99 1.44 -3.54
C ASP A 71 -6.90 1.83 -4.55
N LEU A 72 -5.85 2.48 -4.05
CA LEU A 72 -4.81 3.07 -4.91
C LEU A 72 -4.05 2.02 -5.71
N VAL A 73 -3.83 0.82 -5.13
CA VAL A 73 -3.20 -0.30 -5.85
C VAL A 73 -4.10 -0.75 -7.00
N GLY A 74 -5.41 -0.89 -6.75
CA GLY A 74 -6.38 -1.25 -7.77
C GLY A 74 -6.46 -0.22 -8.90
N GLU A 75 -6.41 1.07 -8.57
CA GLU A 75 -6.46 2.15 -9.57
C GLU A 75 -5.21 2.16 -10.47
N VAL A 76 -4.01 2.01 -9.91
CA VAL A 76 -2.77 1.91 -10.72
C VAL A 76 -2.78 0.65 -11.57
N ALA A 77 -3.13 -0.52 -10.99
CA ALA A 77 -3.20 -1.76 -11.73
C ALA A 77 -4.23 -1.71 -12.88
N GLY A 78 -5.37 -1.04 -12.65
CA GLY A 78 -6.40 -0.81 -13.66
C GLY A 78 -5.92 0.10 -14.78
N ALA A 79 -5.31 1.24 -14.43
CA ALA A 79 -4.79 2.20 -15.40
C ALA A 79 -3.70 1.58 -16.29
N LEU A 80 -2.75 0.84 -15.70
CA LEU A 80 -1.67 0.18 -16.46
C LEU A 80 -2.25 -0.76 -17.53
N ARG A 81 -3.20 -1.61 -17.14
CA ARG A 81 -3.83 -2.60 -18.04
C ARG A 81 -4.66 -1.98 -19.14
N ALA A 82 -5.30 -0.85 -18.85
CA ALA A 82 -6.18 -0.19 -19.80
C ALA A 82 -5.41 0.68 -20.80
N HIS A 83 -4.24 1.20 -20.42
CA HIS A 83 -3.63 2.33 -21.11
C HIS A 83 -2.12 2.21 -21.39
N SER A 84 -1.45 1.13 -21.00
CA SER A 84 -0.01 0.99 -21.20
C SER A 84 0.46 -0.45 -21.39
N ASP A 85 1.65 -0.61 -21.96
CA ASP A 85 2.39 -1.89 -22.01
C ASP A 85 3.35 -2.05 -20.82
N LEU A 86 3.18 -1.27 -19.75
CA LEU A 86 4.00 -1.36 -18.55
C LEU A 86 3.63 -2.59 -17.73
N HIS A 87 4.64 -3.35 -17.31
CA HIS A 87 4.44 -4.47 -16.38
C HIS A 87 4.18 -3.96 -14.96
N LEU A 88 3.23 -4.60 -14.27
CA LEU A 88 2.89 -4.29 -12.88
C LEU A 88 3.76 -5.09 -11.91
N GLY A 89 4.59 -4.40 -11.14
CA GLY A 89 5.22 -4.92 -9.94
C GLY A 89 4.59 -4.34 -8.67
N LEU A 90 4.57 -5.12 -7.60
CA LEU A 90 4.10 -4.70 -6.29
C LEU A 90 5.18 -4.97 -5.25
N TYR A 91 5.58 -3.94 -4.52
CA TYR A 91 6.40 -4.13 -3.34
C TYR A 91 5.49 -4.36 -2.13
N HIS A 92 5.79 -5.38 -1.33
CA HIS A 92 5.08 -5.65 -0.09
C HIS A 92 6.06 -5.96 1.04
N PHE A 93 6.10 -5.13 2.06
CA PHE A 93 6.97 -5.38 3.19
C PHE A 93 6.36 -6.42 4.15
N LEU A 94 7.16 -7.43 4.51
CA LEU A 94 6.66 -8.59 5.24
C LEU A 94 6.37 -8.31 6.72
N PHE A 95 7.03 -7.33 7.34
CA PHE A 95 6.92 -7.05 8.79
C PHE A 95 6.27 -5.70 9.09
N GLU A 96 5.92 -5.44 10.34
CA GLU A 96 5.26 -4.18 10.73
C GLU A 96 5.82 -3.64 12.05
N TRP A 97 6.34 -2.43 12.04
CA TRP A 97 7.04 -1.84 13.20
C TRP A 97 6.23 -1.81 14.49
N ILE A 98 4.91 -1.62 14.37
CA ILE A 98 4.03 -1.36 15.53
C ILE A 98 2.91 -2.38 15.67
N ASN A 99 2.90 -3.44 14.88
CA ASN A 99 1.87 -4.46 14.98
C ASN A 99 2.08 -5.30 16.25
N PRO A 100 1.11 -5.39 17.17
CA PRO A 100 1.22 -6.22 18.36
C PRO A 100 1.51 -7.69 18.04
N LEU A 101 0.89 -8.23 16.98
CA LEU A 101 1.13 -9.59 16.53
C LEU A 101 2.57 -9.81 16.10
N PHE A 102 3.24 -8.81 15.48
CA PHE A 102 4.65 -8.91 15.09
C PHE A 102 5.59 -8.70 16.28
N THR A 103 5.33 -7.68 17.09
CA THR A 103 6.22 -7.30 18.22
C THR A 103 6.17 -8.29 19.38
N GLN A 104 5.09 -9.06 19.50
CA GLN A 104 4.86 -10.03 20.57
C GLN A 104 4.86 -11.48 20.05
N ASP A 105 5.39 -11.72 18.85
CA ASP A 105 5.16 -12.94 18.08
C ASP A 105 5.93 -14.19 18.57
N ALA A 106 5.68 -14.64 19.79
CA ALA A 106 6.29 -15.87 20.30
C ALA A 106 5.77 -17.13 19.58
N ALA A 107 4.60 -17.05 18.94
CA ALA A 107 3.88 -18.19 18.35
C ALA A 107 3.81 -18.15 16.81
N ASN A 108 4.49 -17.20 16.15
CA ASN A 108 4.48 -17.00 14.70
C ASN A 108 3.08 -16.78 14.09
N LEU A 109 2.18 -16.15 14.84
CA LEU A 109 0.82 -15.84 14.41
C LEU A 109 0.80 -14.75 13.34
N PHE A 110 1.71 -13.78 13.40
CA PHE A 110 1.72 -12.67 12.44
C PHE A 110 1.93 -13.17 11.00
N THR A 111 2.81 -14.16 10.82
CA THR A 111 3.05 -14.77 9.51
C THR A 111 1.78 -15.40 8.93
N THR A 112 1.07 -16.19 9.74
CA THR A 112 -0.06 -17.03 9.27
C THR A 112 -1.38 -16.29 9.22
N THR A 113 -1.61 -15.32 10.10
CA THR A 113 -2.90 -14.62 10.20
C THR A 113 -2.90 -13.26 9.52
N LYS A 114 -1.75 -12.75 9.09
CA LYS A 114 -1.66 -11.41 8.47
C LYS A 114 -0.78 -11.36 7.24
N MET A 115 0.53 -11.66 7.38
CA MET A 115 1.48 -11.52 6.27
C MET A 115 1.11 -12.39 5.06
N LEU A 116 0.93 -13.71 5.25
CA LEU A 116 0.58 -14.60 4.15
C LEU A 116 -0.80 -14.27 3.55
N PRO A 117 -1.87 -14.05 4.33
CA PRO A 117 -3.15 -13.60 3.80
C PRO A 117 -3.05 -12.34 2.92
N GLU A 118 -2.31 -11.31 3.34
CA GLU A 118 -2.12 -10.08 2.56
C GLU A 118 -1.39 -10.35 1.24
N LEU A 119 -0.36 -11.20 1.24
CA LEU A 119 0.32 -11.62 0.01
C LEU A 119 -0.65 -12.36 -0.93
N TYR A 120 -1.48 -13.26 -0.40
CA TYR A 120 -2.50 -13.95 -1.19
C TYR A 120 -3.52 -12.97 -1.76
N GLU A 121 -3.96 -11.97 -1.00
CA GLU A 121 -4.88 -10.93 -1.48
C GLU A 121 -4.28 -10.17 -2.67
N ILE A 122 -3.07 -9.62 -2.55
CA ILE A 122 -2.49 -8.78 -3.61
C ILE A 122 -2.17 -9.59 -4.87
N ILE A 123 -1.72 -10.84 -4.71
CA ILE A 123 -1.49 -11.75 -5.84
C ILE A 123 -2.82 -12.05 -6.53
N ASN A 124 -3.86 -12.41 -5.76
CA ASN A 124 -5.13 -12.82 -6.35
C ASN A 124 -5.93 -11.68 -6.94
N LYS A 125 -5.90 -10.50 -6.31
CA LYS A 125 -6.69 -9.35 -6.73
C LYS A 125 -6.01 -8.56 -7.85
N TYR A 126 -4.70 -8.35 -7.74
CA TYR A 126 -3.98 -7.48 -8.66
C TYR A 126 -3.07 -8.20 -9.63
N LYS A 127 -2.90 -9.53 -9.56
CA LYS A 127 -2.15 -10.33 -10.54
C LYS A 127 -0.86 -9.62 -11.03
N PRO A 128 0.04 -9.22 -10.11
CA PRO A 128 1.27 -8.56 -10.49
C PRO A 128 2.21 -9.55 -11.19
N GLU A 129 3.10 -9.02 -12.02
CA GLU A 129 4.14 -9.77 -12.71
C GLU A 129 5.44 -9.82 -11.91
N LEU A 130 5.59 -8.94 -10.91
CA LEU A 130 6.69 -8.90 -9.96
C LEU A 130 6.16 -8.66 -8.54
N LEU A 131 6.70 -9.38 -7.56
CA LEU A 131 6.42 -9.23 -6.13
C LEU A 131 7.73 -9.19 -5.33
#